data_AF-A0A661C6N5-F1
#
_entry.id   AF-A0A661C6N5-F1
#
_cell.length_a   1.000
_cell.length_b   1.000
_cell.length_c   1.000
_cell.angle_alpha   90.00
_cell.angle_beta   90.00
_cell.angle_gamma   90.00
#
_symmetry.space_group_name_H-M   'P 1'
#
loop_
_entity.id
_entity.type
_entity.pdbx_description
1 polymer ?
#
loop_
_entity_poly.entity_id
_entity_poly.type
_entity_poly.pdbx_seq_one_letter_code
_entity_poly.pdbx_strand_id
1 'polypeptide(L)'
;MDRKLNIAMFLRISLLVAILSTDFAAHADWMNLTGAETAQNIAEIYVLDDHVKVKLEVYVGDLEKFEELVPDEWIKESSDKRPSLEQRMQTFATKRLQFITENGVSLPAKLELVEPRERVDRLSPFAGMINPMTRQRVKSAPKDKRVLFAEITYPFPDNNKTPKQLRIIPPLNDRGVAAASIGFIAYHKAVPIIDFRYLGQPATLNLDWQDPWYTKFDNKNLTRHHKYPLMLYLYVEPRQVRFESLLRISDIAELTGFGHEDVSAGIEDKYLSLQEHIKNYYADREELQIDGVSYKPDSIRVEFLHATLSGLRVLENASAVDESSLLIGVSQKYYIEKLPQKIDSRWQYFNQRVERMPVIVTDEAGPLQSLIDKDDPEFGWQNFLKKYSEPVIQPVIVETGWNIDIPYFGKKKIVSQIPDQQQALNIVDGVLENSRVAFIEKEPNNLVRVLSEIVSTDNPMLLQKELAKLFSPKVTGGAVGAVQLFKDIKIVNIRQLDKPESFSATISGSATINAKHWGHVDQREIKFQLLLDLVEVDNQWRLTELTVIDIKEVK
;
A
#
# COMPACT_ATOMS: atom_id res chain seq x y z
N MET A 1 -15.15 -24.41 -51.36
CA MET A 1 -15.71 -23.20 -50.71
C MET A 1 -15.11 -23.09 -49.29
N ASP A 2 -13.80 -23.38 -49.13
CA ASP A 2 -13.28 -23.89 -47.84
C ASP A 2 -12.04 -23.16 -47.31
N ARG A 3 -11.50 -22.18 -48.04
CA ARG A 3 -10.34 -21.39 -47.57
C ARG A 3 -10.72 -20.25 -46.63
N LYS A 4 -11.93 -19.68 -46.76
CA LYS A 4 -12.40 -18.57 -45.90
C LYS A 4 -12.85 -19.03 -44.51
N LEU A 5 -13.34 -20.27 -44.37
CA LEU A 5 -13.80 -20.81 -43.09
C LEU A 5 -12.62 -21.11 -42.14
N ASN A 6 -11.50 -21.61 -42.67
CA ASN A 6 -10.30 -21.90 -41.90
C ASN A 6 -9.59 -20.66 -41.36
N ILE A 7 -9.54 -19.56 -42.14
CA ILE A 7 -8.90 -18.31 -41.68
C ILE A 7 -9.70 -17.67 -40.55
N ALA A 8 -11.03 -17.68 -40.63
CA ALA A 8 -11.88 -17.14 -39.56
C ALA A 8 -11.81 -17.97 -38.28
N MET A 9 -11.65 -19.30 -38.38
CA MET A 9 -11.47 -20.18 -37.23
C MET A 9 -10.09 -20.00 -36.60
N PHE A 10 -9.03 -19.88 -37.41
CA PHE A 10 -7.68 -19.58 -36.92
C PHE A 10 -7.60 -18.23 -36.23
N LEU A 11 -8.21 -17.17 -36.81
CA LEU A 11 -8.27 -15.85 -36.19
C LEU A 11 -9.02 -15.86 -34.85
N ARG A 12 -10.11 -16.64 -34.75
CA ARG A 12 -10.87 -16.78 -33.49
C ARG A 12 -10.07 -17.52 -32.42
N ILE A 13 -9.34 -18.57 -32.80
CA ILE A 13 -8.48 -19.33 -31.87
C ILE A 13 -7.27 -18.49 -31.45
N SER A 14 -6.62 -17.77 -32.38
CA SER A 14 -5.52 -16.86 -32.05
C SER A 14 -5.96 -15.69 -31.17
N LEU A 15 -7.17 -15.15 -31.37
CA LEU A 15 -7.72 -14.13 -30.50
C LEU A 15 -8.04 -14.68 -29.10
N LEU A 16 -8.55 -15.92 -29.00
CA LEU A 16 -8.80 -16.58 -27.72
C LEU A 16 -7.50 -16.87 -26.96
N VAL A 17 -6.46 -17.32 -27.66
CA VAL A 17 -5.13 -17.56 -27.08
C VAL A 17 -4.50 -16.24 -26.63
N ALA A 18 -4.62 -15.16 -27.43
CA ALA A 18 -4.12 -13.84 -27.06
C ALA A 18 -4.83 -13.25 -25.82
N ILE A 19 -6.13 -13.51 -25.65
CA ILE A 19 -6.92 -13.08 -24.47
C ILE A 19 -6.64 -13.98 -23.25
N LEU A 20 -6.24 -15.24 -23.46
CA LEU A 20 -5.88 -16.18 -22.39
C LEU A 20 -4.40 -16.09 -21.97
N SER A 21 -3.54 -15.48 -22.79
CA SER A 21 -2.11 -15.23 -22.49
C SER A 21 -1.85 -13.85 -21.88
N THR A 22 -2.86 -13.01 -21.70
CA THR A 22 -2.73 -11.84 -20.84
C THR A 22 -2.90 -12.31 -19.40
N ASP A 23 -1.79 -12.51 -18.70
CA ASP A 23 -1.77 -12.56 -17.24
C ASP A 23 -2.34 -11.24 -16.73
N PHE A 24 -3.63 -11.25 -16.37
CA PHE A 24 -4.18 -10.21 -15.51
C PHE A 24 -3.56 -10.45 -14.14
N ALA A 25 -2.40 -9.85 -13.90
CA ALA A 25 -1.91 -9.64 -12.55
C ALA A 25 -3.00 -8.85 -11.81
N ALA A 26 -3.72 -9.52 -10.92
CA ALA A 26 -4.67 -8.86 -10.05
C ALA A 26 -3.85 -8.00 -9.07
N HIS A 27 -3.80 -6.70 -9.34
CA HIS A 27 -3.16 -5.71 -8.48
C HIS A 27 -4.05 -5.49 -7.26
N ALA A 28 -3.58 -5.90 -6.09
CA ALA A 28 -4.32 -5.82 -4.84
C ALA A 28 -3.70 -4.74 -3.93
N ASP A 29 -3.87 -3.48 -4.30
CA ASP A 29 -3.82 -2.39 -3.32
C ASP A 29 -5.23 -2.11 -2.82
N TRP A 30 -5.35 -1.86 -1.51
CA TRP A 30 -6.66 -1.46 -1.00
C TRP A 30 -7.03 -0.10 -1.59
N MET A 31 -8.23 -0.06 -2.18
CA MET A 31 -8.71 1.07 -2.92
C MET A 31 -10.15 1.31 -2.55
N ASN A 32 -10.51 2.55 -2.22
CA ASN A 32 -11.90 2.89 -1.97
C ASN A 32 -12.68 2.89 -3.29
N LEU A 33 -13.55 1.90 -3.47
CA LEU A 33 -14.33 1.72 -4.70
C LEU A 33 -15.62 2.55 -4.73
N THR A 34 -15.90 3.38 -3.73
CA THR A 34 -17.18 4.09 -3.70
C THR A 34 -17.23 5.31 -4.61
N GLY A 35 -16.09 5.96 -4.88
CA GLY A 35 -16.04 7.21 -5.62
C GLY A 35 -16.59 8.41 -4.86
N ALA A 36 -16.87 8.27 -3.55
CA ALA A 36 -17.42 9.35 -2.75
C ALA A 36 -16.41 10.52 -2.58
N GLU A 37 -15.12 10.25 -2.69
CA GLU A 37 -14.05 11.24 -2.67
C GLU A 37 -14.11 12.23 -3.85
N THR A 38 -14.84 11.89 -4.93
CA THR A 38 -15.07 12.78 -6.08
C THR A 38 -16.43 13.48 -6.05
N ALA A 39 -17.20 13.33 -4.97
CA ALA A 39 -18.52 13.93 -4.84
C ALA A 39 -18.48 15.46 -4.99
N GLN A 40 -19.61 16.04 -5.44
CA GLN A 40 -19.75 17.49 -5.60
C GLN A 40 -19.52 18.24 -4.30
N ASN A 41 -19.93 17.70 -3.15
CA ASN A 41 -19.65 18.30 -1.85
C ASN A 41 -18.90 17.29 -1.00
N ILE A 42 -17.97 17.78 -0.17
CA ILE A 42 -17.18 16.93 0.72
C ILE A 42 -17.34 17.40 2.16
N ALA A 43 -17.66 16.49 3.06
CA ALA A 43 -17.73 16.75 4.50
C ALA A 43 -16.70 15.89 5.26
N GLU A 44 -15.84 16.53 6.03
CA GLU A 44 -15.03 15.85 7.04
C GLU A 44 -15.63 16.14 8.41
N ILE A 45 -16.09 15.10 9.09
CA ILE A 45 -16.80 15.18 10.36
C ILE A 45 -15.89 14.67 11.46
N TYR A 46 -15.61 15.48 12.47
CA TYR A 46 -14.78 15.14 13.62
C TYR A 46 -15.63 15.22 14.88
N VAL A 47 -15.84 14.10 15.55
CA VAL A 47 -16.46 14.07 16.88
C VAL A 47 -15.33 14.26 17.90
N LEU A 48 -15.32 15.41 18.57
CA LEU A 48 -14.35 15.81 19.59
C LEU A 48 -15.01 15.80 20.96
N ASP A 49 -14.23 16.00 22.02
CA ASP A 49 -14.68 15.82 23.42
C ASP A 49 -15.89 16.69 23.81
N ASP A 50 -16.02 17.88 23.23
CA ASP A 50 -17.04 18.88 23.57
C ASP A 50 -17.95 19.27 22.39
N HIS A 51 -17.61 18.88 21.16
CA HIS A 51 -18.37 19.26 19.97
C HIS A 51 -18.16 18.30 18.79
N VAL A 52 -19.05 18.42 17.79
CA VAL A 52 -18.74 17.94 16.43
C VAL A 52 -18.20 19.09 15.60
N LYS A 53 -17.03 18.91 15.00
CA LYS A 53 -16.48 19.84 14.00
C LYS A 53 -16.73 19.28 12.60
N VAL A 54 -17.25 20.11 11.71
CA VAL A 54 -17.47 19.77 10.30
C VAL A 54 -16.65 20.73 9.44
N LYS A 55 -15.81 20.18 8.58
CA LYS A 55 -15.22 20.91 7.44
C LYS A 55 -15.99 20.54 6.19
N LEU A 56 -16.63 21.53 5.56
CA LEU A 56 -17.51 21.32 4.42
C LEU A 56 -16.98 22.08 3.20
N GLU A 57 -16.69 21.35 2.12
CA GLU A 57 -16.48 21.90 0.78
C GLU A 57 -17.80 21.83 0.01
N VAL A 58 -18.44 22.98 -0.22
CA VAL A 58 -19.66 23.08 -1.04
C VAL A 58 -19.27 23.49 -2.46
N TYR A 59 -19.61 22.68 -3.46
CA TYR A 59 -19.37 23.04 -4.85
C TYR A 59 -20.19 24.27 -5.24
N VAL A 60 -19.59 25.17 -6.03
CA VAL A 60 -20.26 26.42 -6.45
C VAL A 60 -21.62 26.19 -7.10
N GLY A 61 -21.81 25.08 -7.82
CA GLY A 61 -23.09 24.70 -8.42
C GLY A 61 -24.17 24.20 -7.46
N ASP A 62 -23.82 23.96 -6.18
CA ASP A 62 -24.73 23.51 -5.13
C ASP A 62 -24.96 24.59 -4.04
N LEU A 63 -24.47 25.82 -4.23
CA LEU A 63 -24.59 26.89 -3.23
C LEU A 63 -26.02 27.18 -2.78
N GLU A 64 -27.00 27.06 -3.69
CA GLU A 64 -28.42 27.21 -3.37
C GLU A 64 -28.92 26.21 -2.31
N LYS A 65 -28.29 25.02 -2.23
CA LYS A 65 -28.64 23.96 -1.28
C LYS A 65 -28.03 24.20 0.10
N PHE A 66 -27.11 25.15 0.20
CA PHE A 66 -26.40 25.54 1.41
C PHE A 66 -26.41 27.08 1.56
N GLU A 67 -27.49 27.72 1.14
CA GLU A 67 -27.61 29.18 1.11
C GLU A 67 -27.33 29.79 2.50
N GLU A 68 -27.61 29.08 3.58
CA GLU A 68 -27.37 29.54 4.95
C GLU A 68 -25.89 29.80 5.25
N LEU A 69 -24.96 29.27 4.46
CA LEU A 69 -23.51 29.47 4.63
C LEU A 69 -22.96 30.64 3.81
N VAL A 70 -23.63 31.08 2.74
CA VAL A 70 -23.09 32.07 1.80
C VAL A 70 -22.91 33.44 2.47
N PRO A 71 -21.71 34.06 2.47
CA PRO A 71 -21.50 35.38 3.08
C PRO A 71 -22.43 36.46 2.51
N ASP A 72 -22.84 37.43 3.33
CA ASP A 72 -23.75 38.50 2.89
C ASP A 72 -23.08 39.41 1.84
N GLU A 73 -21.77 39.64 1.97
CA GLU A 73 -20.97 40.45 1.04
C GLU A 73 -20.98 39.93 -0.41
N TRP A 74 -21.34 38.66 -0.61
CA TRP A 74 -21.35 38.04 -1.93
C TRP A 74 -22.69 38.22 -2.66
N ILE A 75 -23.71 38.73 -1.96
CA ILE A 75 -25.07 38.91 -2.50
C ILE A 75 -25.33 40.40 -2.72
N LYS A 76 -25.24 40.86 -3.97
CA LYS A 76 -25.32 42.28 -4.34
C LYS A 76 -26.71 42.92 -4.20
N GLU A 77 -27.79 42.13 -4.16
CA GLU A 77 -29.17 42.65 -4.33
C GLU A 77 -30.13 42.32 -3.17
N SER A 78 -29.66 41.71 -2.06
CA SER A 78 -30.58 41.09 -1.07
C SER A 78 -30.17 41.15 0.40
N SER A 79 -29.11 41.88 0.78
CA SER A 79 -28.62 41.91 2.17
C SER A 79 -29.69 42.30 3.19
N ASP A 80 -30.56 43.27 2.84
CA ASP A 80 -31.47 43.91 3.81
C ASP A 80 -32.71 43.07 4.17
N LYS A 81 -32.95 41.93 3.47
CA LYS A 81 -34.09 41.04 3.71
C LYS A 81 -33.69 39.64 4.18
N ARG A 82 -32.40 39.39 4.35
CA ARG A 82 -31.91 38.06 4.71
C ARG A 82 -31.99 37.86 6.23
N PRO A 83 -32.35 36.65 6.70
CA PRO A 83 -32.28 36.34 8.12
C PRO A 83 -30.86 36.53 8.67
N SER A 84 -30.75 36.81 9.97
CA SER A 84 -29.45 36.96 10.64
C SER A 84 -28.61 35.68 10.51
N LEU A 85 -27.29 35.79 10.66
CA LEU A 85 -26.41 34.61 10.66
C LEU A 85 -26.86 33.57 11.69
N GLU A 86 -27.29 34.00 12.88
CA GLU A 86 -27.81 33.12 13.93
C GLU A 86 -29.05 32.35 13.45
N GLN A 87 -30.04 33.02 12.86
CA GLN A 87 -31.25 32.40 12.32
C GLN A 87 -30.93 31.44 11.16
N ARG A 88 -29.95 31.79 10.33
CA ARG A 88 -29.45 30.95 9.24
C ARG A 88 -28.78 29.70 9.78
N MET A 89 -27.93 29.82 10.79
CA MET A 89 -27.26 28.66 11.40
C MET A 89 -28.23 27.77 12.18
N GLN A 90 -29.26 28.34 12.81
CA GLN A 90 -30.36 27.57 13.39
C GLN A 90 -31.11 26.78 12.31
N THR A 91 -31.38 27.41 11.16
CA THR A 91 -32.00 26.73 10.01
C THR A 91 -31.09 25.64 9.45
N PHE A 92 -29.79 25.91 9.33
CA PHE A 92 -28.79 24.94 8.88
C PHE A 92 -28.77 23.69 9.77
N ALA A 93 -28.68 23.89 11.08
CA ALA A 93 -28.63 22.83 12.07
C ALA A 93 -29.89 21.95 12.12
N THR A 94 -31.04 22.50 11.71
CA THR A 94 -32.35 21.83 11.81
C THR A 94 -32.90 21.32 10.47
N LYS A 95 -32.36 21.80 9.34
CA LYS A 95 -32.88 21.45 7.99
C LYS A 95 -31.81 21.04 6.98
N ARG A 96 -30.56 21.45 7.15
CA ARG A 96 -29.46 21.13 6.21
C ARG A 96 -28.67 19.94 6.74
N LEU A 97 -27.59 20.19 7.47
CA LEU A 97 -26.77 19.15 8.05
C LEU A 97 -27.06 19.06 9.53
N GLN A 98 -27.79 18.03 9.93
CA GLN A 98 -28.29 17.90 11.31
C GLN A 98 -27.49 16.85 12.07
N PHE A 99 -27.24 17.13 13.34
CA PHE A 99 -26.70 16.17 14.30
C PHE A 99 -27.69 16.07 15.45
N ILE A 100 -28.30 14.90 15.63
CA ILE A 100 -29.33 14.67 16.65
C ILE A 100 -28.81 13.64 17.64
N THR A 101 -28.86 13.95 18.93
CA THR A 101 -28.43 13.05 20.01
C THR A 101 -29.43 11.92 20.24
N GLU A 102 -29.06 10.92 21.05
CA GLU A 102 -29.95 9.82 21.47
C GLU A 102 -31.26 10.30 22.12
N ASN A 103 -31.25 11.50 22.70
CA ASN A 103 -32.42 12.11 23.36
C ASN A 103 -33.31 12.90 22.39
N GLY A 104 -33.01 12.89 21.09
CA GLY A 104 -33.74 13.66 20.07
C GLY A 104 -33.39 15.15 20.04
N VAL A 105 -32.36 15.60 20.76
CA VAL A 105 -31.92 16.99 20.77
C VAL A 105 -31.06 17.26 19.54
N SER A 106 -31.49 18.22 18.69
CA SER A 106 -30.67 18.73 17.59
C SER A 106 -29.59 19.65 18.13
N LEU A 107 -28.34 19.35 17.80
CA LEU A 107 -27.20 20.21 18.18
C LEU A 107 -27.29 21.54 17.42
N PRO A 108 -27.07 22.69 18.08
CA PRO A 108 -26.98 23.97 17.38
C PRO A 108 -25.72 23.99 16.51
N ALA A 109 -25.71 24.81 15.45
CA ALA A 109 -24.55 25.00 14.59
C ALA A 109 -23.97 26.41 14.79
N LYS A 110 -22.64 26.51 14.81
CA LYS A 110 -21.90 27.77 14.81
C LYS A 110 -20.95 27.79 13.62
N LEU A 111 -21.06 28.81 12.77
CA LEU A 111 -20.14 29.02 11.66
C LEU A 111 -18.87 29.68 12.18
N GLU A 112 -17.74 29.00 12.11
CA GLU A 112 -16.45 29.50 12.59
C GLU A 112 -15.66 30.18 11.46
N LEU A 113 -15.71 29.59 10.26
CA LEU A 113 -15.01 30.10 9.09
C LEU A 113 -15.86 29.84 7.84
N VAL A 114 -15.87 30.81 6.92
CA VAL A 114 -16.40 30.63 5.57
C VAL A 114 -15.59 31.44 4.57
N GLU A 115 -15.10 30.79 3.52
CA GLU A 115 -14.27 31.45 2.51
C GLU A 115 -14.29 30.69 1.17
N PRO A 116 -13.96 31.35 0.04
CA PRO A 116 -13.83 30.66 -1.23
C PRO A 116 -12.49 29.91 -1.26
N ARG A 117 -12.52 28.66 -1.70
CA ARG A 117 -11.31 27.85 -1.93
C ARG A 117 -11.37 27.13 -3.27
N GLU A 118 -10.23 26.58 -3.66
CA GLU A 118 -10.21 25.48 -4.63
C GLU A 118 -10.41 24.15 -3.91
N ARG A 119 -11.18 23.25 -4.52
CA ARG A 119 -11.37 21.87 -4.09
C ARG A 119 -10.01 21.21 -3.93
N VAL A 120 -9.85 20.48 -2.82
CA VAL A 120 -8.72 19.55 -2.66
C VAL A 120 -8.92 18.35 -3.58
N ASP A 121 -7.98 18.14 -4.49
CA ASP A 121 -7.97 16.96 -5.35
C ASP A 121 -7.64 15.72 -4.50
N ARG A 122 -8.58 14.79 -4.43
CA ARG A 122 -8.44 13.52 -3.71
C ARG A 122 -8.17 12.43 -4.75
N LEU A 123 -7.14 11.62 -4.53
CA LEU A 123 -6.81 10.53 -5.43
C LEU A 123 -8.00 9.56 -5.48
N SER A 124 -8.61 9.44 -6.65
CA SER A 124 -9.70 8.51 -6.94
C SER A 124 -9.29 7.67 -8.14
N PRO A 125 -8.78 6.46 -7.92
CA PRO A 125 -8.21 5.65 -8.99
C PRO A 125 -9.21 5.23 -10.08
N PHE A 126 -10.52 5.29 -9.77
CA PHE A 126 -11.58 5.02 -10.73
C PHE A 126 -12.34 6.27 -11.18
N ALA A 127 -11.91 7.49 -10.86
CA ALA A 127 -12.59 8.70 -11.31
C ALA A 127 -12.79 8.69 -12.84
N GLY A 128 -14.05 8.62 -13.29
CA GLY A 128 -14.39 8.56 -14.72
C GLY A 128 -14.34 7.15 -15.34
N MET A 129 -13.96 6.13 -14.59
CA MET A 129 -13.92 4.72 -15.00
C MET A 129 -15.20 3.98 -14.60
N ILE A 130 -15.39 2.77 -15.15
CA ILE A 130 -16.47 1.87 -14.74
C ILE A 130 -16.04 1.13 -13.49
N ASN A 131 -16.82 1.26 -12.41
CA ASN A 131 -16.60 0.52 -11.18
C ASN A 131 -16.73 -0.99 -11.44
N PRO A 132 -15.74 -1.82 -11.07
CA PRO A 132 -15.76 -3.25 -11.36
C PRO A 132 -16.85 -4.00 -10.59
N MET A 133 -17.25 -3.52 -9.40
CA MET A 133 -18.28 -4.13 -8.57
C MET A 133 -19.70 -3.73 -9.00
N THR A 134 -19.93 -2.42 -9.18
CA THR A 134 -21.29 -1.91 -9.46
C THR A 134 -21.59 -1.83 -10.95
N ARG A 135 -20.57 -1.96 -11.82
CA ARG A 135 -20.63 -1.73 -13.26
C ARG A 135 -21.15 -0.34 -13.67
N GLN A 136 -21.16 0.60 -12.73
CA GLN A 136 -21.56 1.99 -12.98
C GLN A 136 -20.32 2.86 -13.13
N ARG A 137 -20.43 3.91 -13.95
CA ARG A 137 -19.35 4.89 -14.09
C ARG A 137 -19.21 5.71 -12.81
N VAL A 138 -18.03 5.67 -12.20
CA VAL A 138 -17.68 6.57 -11.10
C VAL A 138 -17.55 7.97 -11.67
N LYS A 139 -18.27 8.94 -11.10
CA LYS A 139 -18.19 10.32 -11.57
C LYS A 139 -16.79 10.86 -11.30
N SER A 140 -16.22 11.58 -12.26
CA SER A 140 -15.04 12.40 -12.02
C SER A 140 -15.42 13.58 -11.13
N ALA A 141 -14.45 14.12 -10.41
CA ALA A 141 -14.65 15.35 -9.67
C ALA A 141 -15.11 16.48 -10.63
N PRO A 142 -15.91 17.45 -10.15
CA PRO A 142 -16.30 18.61 -10.95
C PRO A 142 -15.08 19.31 -11.57
N LYS A 143 -15.17 19.64 -12.86
CA LYS A 143 -14.08 20.34 -13.58
C LYS A 143 -13.81 21.73 -13.02
N ASP A 144 -14.87 22.42 -12.61
CA ASP A 144 -14.75 23.68 -11.87
C ASP A 144 -14.38 23.35 -10.42
N LYS A 145 -13.20 23.80 -10.01
CA LYS A 145 -12.65 23.52 -8.69
C LYS A 145 -13.15 24.48 -7.61
N ARG A 146 -13.89 25.53 -7.95
CA ARG A 146 -14.34 26.52 -6.96
C ARG A 146 -15.33 25.87 -5.98
N VAL A 147 -15.03 26.04 -4.69
CA VAL A 147 -15.87 25.60 -3.58
C VAL A 147 -16.02 26.73 -2.56
N LEU A 148 -17.14 26.76 -1.87
CA LEU A 148 -17.28 27.47 -0.61
C LEU A 148 -16.82 26.52 0.49
N PHE A 149 -15.72 26.86 1.15
CA PHE A 149 -15.25 26.13 2.31
C PHE A 149 -15.87 26.71 3.58
N ALA A 150 -16.41 25.86 4.44
CA ALA A 150 -16.96 26.25 5.73
C ALA A 150 -16.43 25.34 6.86
N GLU A 151 -16.01 25.94 7.98
CA GLU A 151 -15.81 25.24 9.24
C GLU A 151 -16.98 25.53 10.17
N ILE A 152 -17.65 24.47 10.61
CA ILE A 152 -18.88 24.56 11.41
C ILE A 152 -18.71 23.70 12.67
N THR A 153 -19.06 24.26 13.81
CA THR A 153 -19.01 23.59 15.11
C THR A 153 -20.43 23.32 15.61
N TYR A 154 -20.66 22.12 16.12
CA TYR A 154 -21.89 21.70 16.79
C TYR A 154 -21.58 21.37 18.24
N PRO A 155 -21.66 22.34 19.16
CA PRO A 155 -21.34 22.12 20.56
C PRO A 155 -22.34 21.16 21.20
N PHE A 156 -21.86 20.35 22.15
CA PHE A 156 -22.76 19.51 22.94
C PHE A 156 -23.57 20.37 23.93
N PRO A 157 -24.82 19.98 24.26
CA PRO A 157 -25.73 20.81 25.05
C PRO A 157 -25.25 21.09 26.48
N ASP A 158 -24.37 20.24 27.00
CA ASP A 158 -23.74 20.32 28.31
C ASP A 158 -22.30 19.85 28.13
N ASN A 159 -21.32 20.72 28.39
CA ASN A 159 -19.89 20.42 28.18
C ASN A 159 -19.40 19.19 28.98
N ASN A 160 -20.19 18.72 29.95
CA ASN A 160 -19.90 17.53 30.75
C ASN A 160 -20.69 16.27 30.34
N LYS A 161 -21.58 16.35 29.34
CA LYS A 161 -22.35 15.19 28.84
C LYS A 161 -22.11 14.98 27.37
N THR A 162 -21.20 14.06 27.10
CA THR A 162 -20.98 13.56 25.75
C THR A 162 -22.15 12.69 25.29
N PRO A 163 -22.62 12.84 24.04
CA PRO A 163 -23.70 12.01 23.50
C PRO A 163 -23.24 10.57 23.33
N LYS A 164 -24.11 9.59 23.58
CA LYS A 164 -23.81 8.18 23.29
C LYS A 164 -24.06 7.83 21.83
N GLN A 165 -24.96 8.55 21.17
CA GLN A 165 -25.31 8.33 19.79
C GLN A 165 -25.52 9.66 19.07
N LEU A 166 -25.08 9.72 17.81
CA LEU A 166 -25.34 10.85 16.93
C LEU A 166 -26.01 10.35 15.65
N ARG A 167 -27.19 10.88 15.35
CA ARG A 167 -27.84 10.71 14.04
C ARG A 167 -27.48 11.88 13.15
N ILE A 168 -26.72 11.60 12.10
CA ILE A 168 -26.25 12.56 11.09
C ILE A 168 -27.25 12.57 9.94
N ILE A 169 -27.84 13.71 9.63
CA ILE A 169 -28.84 13.85 8.58
C ILE A 169 -28.34 14.83 7.52
N PRO A 170 -28.16 14.40 6.25
CA PRO A 170 -27.81 15.32 5.16
C PRO A 170 -29.01 16.22 4.79
N PRO A 171 -28.81 17.29 4.00
CA PRO A 171 -29.92 18.07 3.47
C PRO A 171 -30.86 17.15 2.67
N LEU A 172 -32.14 17.10 3.05
CA LEU A 172 -33.14 16.28 2.38
C LEU A 172 -34.09 17.17 1.55
N ASN A 173 -34.57 16.64 0.43
CA ASN A 173 -35.67 17.24 -0.33
C ASN A 173 -37.04 16.80 0.25
N ASP A 174 -38.13 17.30 -0.35
CA ASP A 174 -39.51 17.00 0.09
C ASP A 174 -39.88 15.51 0.05
N ARG A 175 -39.10 14.68 -0.67
CA ARG A 175 -39.28 13.22 -0.74
C ARG A 175 -38.42 12.46 0.28
N GLY A 176 -37.69 13.17 1.17
CA GLY A 176 -36.80 12.58 2.16
C GLY A 176 -35.49 12.02 1.56
N VAL A 177 -35.15 12.40 0.33
CA VAL A 177 -33.91 11.98 -0.35
C VAL A 177 -32.87 13.08 -0.24
N ALA A 178 -31.58 12.73 -0.12
CA ALA A 178 -30.50 13.71 -0.08
C ALA A 178 -30.57 14.67 -1.28
N ALA A 179 -30.69 15.97 -0.98
CA ALA A 179 -30.78 17.05 -1.96
C ALA A 179 -29.42 17.42 -2.56
N ALA A 180 -28.33 17.12 -1.84
CA ALA A 180 -26.95 17.35 -2.26
C ALA A 180 -26.16 16.04 -2.24
N SER A 181 -25.29 15.86 -3.23
CA SER A 181 -24.33 14.76 -3.25
C SER A 181 -23.17 15.09 -2.32
N ILE A 182 -23.16 14.51 -1.12
CA ILE A 182 -22.10 14.70 -0.11
C ILE A 182 -21.30 13.42 0.03
N GLY A 183 -20.03 13.46 -0.36
CA GLY A 183 -19.04 12.49 0.07
C GLY A 183 -18.57 12.87 1.46
N PHE A 184 -18.43 11.91 2.37
CA PHE A 184 -18.01 12.21 3.73
C PHE A 184 -17.05 11.17 4.30
N ILE A 185 -16.26 11.64 5.24
CA ILE A 185 -15.49 10.85 6.20
C ILE A 185 -15.86 11.31 7.61
N ALA A 186 -15.79 10.40 8.56
CA ALA A 186 -16.02 10.68 9.96
C ALA A 186 -14.84 10.19 10.81
N TYR A 187 -14.48 10.99 11.81
CA TYR A 187 -13.46 10.70 12.80
C TYR A 187 -14.07 10.81 14.20
N HIS A 188 -13.61 9.97 15.12
CA HIS A 188 -13.80 10.19 16.55
C HIS A 188 -12.41 10.49 17.12
N LYS A 189 -12.22 11.72 17.59
CA LYS A 189 -10.89 12.32 17.81
C LYS A 189 -10.05 12.22 16.53
N ALA A 190 -8.89 11.58 16.59
CA ALA A 190 -8.03 11.35 15.43
C ALA A 190 -8.32 10.04 14.69
N VAL A 191 -9.20 9.17 15.22
CA VAL A 191 -9.42 7.84 14.65
C VAL A 191 -10.44 7.89 13.51
N PRO A 192 -10.08 7.52 12.28
CA PRO A 192 -11.04 7.42 11.19
C PRO A 192 -12.05 6.33 11.51
N ILE A 193 -13.34 6.59 11.37
CA ILE A 193 -14.44 5.63 11.64
C ILE A 193 -14.81 4.88 10.36
N ILE A 194 -14.75 5.59 9.22
CA ILE A 194 -15.12 5.12 7.89
C ILE A 194 -14.08 5.57 6.86
N ASP A 195 -13.99 4.85 5.75
CA ASP A 195 -13.39 5.43 4.54
C ASP A 195 -14.39 6.43 3.92
N PHE A 196 -14.00 7.12 2.84
CA PHE A 196 -14.94 7.96 2.09
C PHE A 196 -16.20 7.18 1.67
N ARG A 197 -17.37 7.71 2.02
CA ARG A 197 -18.70 7.16 1.67
C ARG A 197 -19.64 8.29 1.27
N TYR A 198 -20.75 7.98 0.59
CA TYR A 198 -21.79 8.98 0.35
C TYR A 198 -22.74 9.08 1.55
N LEU A 199 -23.01 10.30 2.01
CA LEU A 199 -24.06 10.59 2.99
C LEU A 199 -25.40 10.79 2.27
N GLY A 200 -25.96 9.69 1.75
CA GLY A 200 -27.20 9.72 0.97
C GLY A 200 -28.50 9.66 1.79
N GLN A 201 -28.39 9.33 3.07
CA GLN A 201 -29.52 9.12 3.99
C GLN A 201 -29.07 9.37 5.44
N PRO A 202 -30.00 9.52 6.39
CA PRO A 202 -29.67 9.57 7.81
C PRO A 202 -28.77 8.40 8.23
N ALA A 203 -27.69 8.70 8.93
CA ALA A 203 -26.71 7.73 9.41
C ALA A 203 -26.56 7.85 10.93
N THR A 204 -26.79 6.74 11.63
CA THR A 204 -26.67 6.68 13.09
C THR A 204 -25.28 6.18 13.48
N LEU A 205 -24.58 6.96 14.28
CA LEU A 205 -23.24 6.73 14.81
C LEU A 205 -23.30 6.43 16.30
N ASN A 206 -22.82 5.26 16.72
CA ASN A 206 -22.70 4.89 18.12
C ASN A 206 -21.27 5.22 18.59
N LEU A 207 -21.18 6.06 19.63
CA LEU A 207 -19.92 6.57 20.14
C LEU A 207 -19.41 5.71 21.29
N ASP A 208 -18.12 5.38 21.22
CA ASP A 208 -17.37 4.78 22.32
C ASP A 208 -16.33 5.78 22.81
N TRP A 209 -16.65 6.48 23.90
CA TRP A 209 -15.79 7.49 24.52
C TRP A 209 -14.63 6.90 25.31
N GLN A 210 -14.73 5.63 25.69
CA GLN A 210 -13.61 4.94 26.32
C GLN A 210 -12.55 4.61 25.28
N ASP A 211 -12.97 4.35 24.03
CA ASP A 211 -12.08 3.99 22.95
C ASP A 211 -12.67 4.32 21.57
N PRO A 212 -12.21 5.43 20.96
CA PRO A 212 -12.70 5.89 19.66
C PRO A 212 -12.61 4.84 18.54
N TRP A 213 -11.74 3.83 18.65
CA TRP A 213 -11.60 2.77 17.65
C TRP A 213 -12.89 1.96 17.45
N TYR A 214 -13.69 1.78 18.51
CA TYR A 214 -14.92 0.98 18.50
C TYR A 214 -16.20 1.78 18.20
N THR A 215 -16.04 3.09 17.97
CA THR A 215 -17.10 3.92 17.44
C THR A 215 -17.49 3.42 16.04
N LYS A 216 -18.80 3.26 15.79
CA LYS A 216 -19.28 2.64 14.56
C LYS A 216 -20.68 3.11 14.15
N PHE A 217 -20.92 3.14 12.86
CA PHE A 217 -22.26 3.33 12.32
C PHE A 217 -23.08 2.04 12.42
N ASP A 218 -24.40 2.18 12.58
CA ASP A 218 -25.34 1.04 12.48
C ASP A 218 -25.33 0.42 11.09
N ASN A 219 -25.13 1.25 10.06
CA ASN A 219 -25.05 0.81 8.68
C ASN A 219 -23.71 0.10 8.43
N LYS A 220 -23.75 -1.20 8.19
CA LYS A 220 -22.57 -2.05 7.93
C LYS A 220 -21.73 -1.62 6.72
N ASN A 221 -22.30 -0.84 5.80
CA ASN A 221 -21.58 -0.30 4.63
C ASN A 221 -20.74 0.96 4.98
N LEU A 222 -21.03 1.60 6.10
CA LEU A 222 -20.29 2.74 6.65
C LEU A 222 -19.24 2.22 7.64
N THR A 223 -18.19 1.62 7.09
CA THR A 223 -17.06 1.09 7.86
C THR A 223 -15.75 1.41 7.14
N ARG A 224 -14.67 1.53 7.90
CA ARG A 224 -13.31 1.66 7.37
C ARG A 224 -12.75 0.30 6.94
N HIS A 225 -11.78 0.30 6.05
CA HIS A 225 -11.09 -0.94 5.65
C HIS A 225 -10.34 -1.58 6.82
N HIS A 226 -9.48 -0.79 7.48
CA HIS A 226 -8.69 -1.20 8.64
C HIS A 226 -9.54 -1.15 9.93
N LYS A 227 -10.64 -1.91 9.97
CA LYS A 227 -11.58 -1.91 11.10
C LYS A 227 -11.09 -2.74 12.29
N TYR A 228 -10.28 -3.75 12.04
CA TYR A 228 -9.75 -4.60 13.11
C TYR A 228 -8.58 -3.89 13.81
N PRO A 229 -8.57 -3.82 15.15
CA PRO A 229 -7.48 -3.21 15.92
C PRO A 229 -6.16 -3.98 15.79
N LEU A 230 -6.26 -5.24 15.38
CA LEU A 230 -5.14 -6.15 15.19
C LEU A 230 -5.30 -6.89 13.86
N MET A 231 -4.23 -6.95 13.08
CA MET A 231 -4.17 -7.67 11.80
C MET A 231 -2.83 -8.38 11.66
N LEU A 232 -2.87 -9.58 11.09
CA LEU A 232 -1.70 -10.44 10.91
C LEU A 232 -1.44 -10.66 9.41
N TYR A 233 -0.17 -10.66 9.03
CA TYR A 233 0.27 -10.87 7.65
C TYR A 233 1.43 -11.86 7.61
N LEU A 234 1.31 -12.91 6.80
CA LEU A 234 2.34 -13.91 6.60
C LEU A 234 2.76 -13.89 5.14
N TYR A 235 4.01 -13.53 4.84
CA TYR A 235 4.57 -13.58 3.50
C TYR A 235 5.46 -14.80 3.37
N VAL A 236 5.19 -15.61 2.35
CA VAL A 236 5.94 -16.83 2.06
C VAL A 236 6.65 -16.64 0.73
N GLU A 237 7.96 -16.43 0.79
CA GLU A 237 8.83 -16.20 -0.36
C GLU A 237 9.93 -17.28 -0.41
N PRO A 238 10.59 -17.52 -1.56
CA PRO A 238 11.48 -18.68 -1.74
C PRO A 238 12.70 -18.75 -0.80
N ARG A 239 13.15 -17.62 -0.26
CA ARG A 239 14.32 -17.53 0.64
C ARG A 239 14.00 -16.81 1.94
N GLN A 240 12.73 -16.50 2.17
CA GLN A 240 12.31 -15.73 3.33
C GLN A 240 10.84 -16.02 3.69
N VAL A 241 10.59 -16.28 4.96
CA VAL A 241 9.26 -16.10 5.55
C VAL A 241 9.28 -14.79 6.33
N ARG A 242 8.21 -14.01 6.23
CA ARG A 242 8.05 -12.81 7.06
C ARG A 242 6.68 -12.80 7.69
N PHE A 243 6.64 -12.58 8.99
CA PHE A 243 5.41 -12.44 9.76
C PHE A 243 5.31 -11.01 10.28
N GLU A 244 4.28 -10.30 9.84
CA GLU A 244 3.99 -8.94 10.27
C GLU A 244 2.71 -8.90 11.09
N SER A 245 2.73 -8.18 12.21
CA SER A 245 1.54 -7.91 13.02
C SER A 245 1.36 -6.41 13.15
N LEU A 246 0.14 -5.92 12.90
CA LEU A 246 -0.24 -4.53 13.09
C LEU A 246 -1.21 -4.42 14.26
N LEU A 247 -0.84 -3.67 15.30
CA LEU A 247 -1.61 -3.52 16.54
C LEU A 247 -1.73 -2.04 16.93
N ARG A 248 -2.65 -1.71 17.83
CA ARG A 248 -2.63 -0.40 18.51
C ARG A 248 -1.58 -0.39 19.63
N ILE A 249 -1.16 0.81 20.04
CA ILE A 249 -0.20 1.00 21.13
C ILE A 249 -0.68 0.33 22.43
N SER A 250 -1.95 0.54 22.80
CA SER A 250 -2.52 -0.07 24.01
C SER A 250 -2.50 -1.60 23.97
N ASP A 251 -2.83 -2.19 22.82
CA ASP A 251 -2.91 -3.64 22.66
C ASP A 251 -1.53 -4.29 22.71
N ILE A 252 -0.50 -3.69 22.08
CA ILE A 252 0.86 -4.25 22.14
C ILE A 252 1.54 -4.00 23.49
N ALA A 253 1.22 -2.91 24.18
CA ALA A 253 1.69 -2.67 25.53
C ALA A 253 1.13 -3.73 26.50
N GLU A 254 -0.16 -4.04 26.41
CA GLU A 254 -0.78 -5.13 27.17
C GLU A 254 -0.17 -6.49 26.83
N LEU A 255 -0.04 -6.82 25.54
CA LEU A 255 0.57 -8.07 25.06
C LEU A 255 1.99 -8.29 25.58
N THR A 256 2.80 -7.24 25.56
CA THR A 256 4.22 -7.31 25.92
C THR A 256 4.49 -7.01 27.39
N GLY A 257 3.45 -6.65 28.16
CA GLY A 257 3.59 -6.21 29.55
C GLY A 257 4.36 -4.90 29.71
N PHE A 258 4.34 -4.03 28.70
CA PHE A 258 4.99 -2.72 28.77
C PHE A 258 4.24 -1.79 29.72
N GLY A 259 4.84 -1.52 30.89
CA GLY A 259 4.30 -0.63 31.92
C GLY A 259 4.86 0.78 31.81
N HIS A 260 4.02 1.78 32.12
CA HIS A 260 4.35 3.20 31.98
C HIS A 260 5.25 3.76 33.11
N GLU A 261 5.62 2.94 34.11
CA GLU A 261 6.28 3.40 35.34
C GLU A 261 7.78 3.68 35.18
N ASP A 262 8.41 3.26 34.08
CA ASP A 262 9.87 3.36 33.90
C ASP A 262 10.36 4.55 33.04
N VAL A 263 9.48 5.48 32.63
CA VAL A 263 9.87 6.58 31.74
C VAL A 263 9.56 7.94 32.38
N SER A 264 10.52 8.48 33.12
CA SER A 264 10.53 9.88 33.58
C SER A 264 10.84 10.89 32.45
N ALA A 265 10.67 10.49 31.19
CA ALA A 265 11.21 11.14 30.00
C ALA A 265 10.10 11.50 28.99
N GLY A 266 10.45 12.21 27.91
CA GLY A 266 9.48 12.76 26.96
C GLY A 266 8.71 11.70 26.17
N ILE A 267 7.71 12.13 25.39
CA ILE A 267 6.91 11.21 24.54
C ILE A 267 7.76 10.47 23.51
N GLU A 268 8.84 11.08 23.01
CA GLU A 268 9.79 10.45 22.09
C GLU A 268 10.57 9.31 22.79
N ASP A 269 11.03 9.54 24.02
CA ASP A 269 11.73 8.53 24.81
C ASP A 269 10.82 7.35 25.17
N LYS A 270 9.54 7.62 25.45
CA LYS A 270 8.50 6.58 25.63
C LYS A 270 8.43 5.68 24.40
N TYR A 271 8.36 6.26 23.20
CA TYR A 271 8.22 5.51 21.96
C TYR A 271 9.47 4.73 21.57
N LEU A 272 10.67 5.29 21.79
CA LEU A 272 11.93 4.56 21.61
C LEU A 272 12.02 3.36 22.58
N SER A 273 11.71 3.58 23.85
CA SER A 273 11.70 2.52 24.88
C SER A 273 10.70 1.40 24.54
N LEU A 274 9.51 1.76 24.06
CA LEU A 274 8.51 0.80 23.60
C LEU A 274 9.02 -0.02 22.40
N GLN A 275 9.65 0.62 21.41
CA GLN A 275 10.23 -0.10 20.26
C GLN A 275 11.31 -1.10 20.69
N GLU A 276 12.20 -0.72 21.60
CA GLU A 276 13.23 -1.62 22.14
C GLU A 276 12.62 -2.77 22.95
N HIS A 277 11.64 -2.48 23.81
CA HIS A 277 10.91 -3.49 24.57
C HIS A 277 10.26 -4.54 23.66
N ILE A 278 9.57 -4.09 22.61
CA ILE A 278 8.93 -4.98 21.64
C ILE A 278 9.96 -5.84 20.91
N LYS A 279 11.08 -5.26 20.46
CA LYS A 279 12.15 -6.03 19.82
C LYS A 279 12.67 -7.14 20.74
N ASN A 280 12.92 -6.82 22.00
CA ASN A 280 13.39 -7.79 22.99
C ASN A 280 12.34 -8.87 23.28
N TYR A 281 11.06 -8.50 23.36
CA TYR A 281 9.96 -9.45 23.59
C TYR A 281 9.88 -10.55 22.53
N TYR A 282 10.11 -10.23 21.26
CA TYR A 282 10.02 -11.19 20.15
C TYR A 282 11.34 -11.90 19.83
N ALA A 283 12.50 -11.38 20.26
CA ALA A 283 13.82 -11.87 19.84
C ALA A 283 14.06 -13.37 20.08
N ASP A 284 13.57 -13.89 21.20
CA ASP A 284 13.78 -15.29 21.60
C ASP A 284 12.55 -16.18 21.41
N ARG A 285 11.47 -15.66 20.84
CA ARG A 285 10.23 -16.41 20.67
C ARG A 285 10.25 -17.24 19.38
N GLU A 286 9.90 -18.50 19.52
CA GLU A 286 9.77 -19.45 18.42
C GLU A 286 8.31 -19.59 18.00
N GLU A 287 7.73 -18.50 17.49
CA GLU A 287 6.29 -18.42 17.18
C GLU A 287 5.90 -19.12 15.87
N LEU A 288 6.89 -19.47 15.03
CA LEU A 288 6.68 -20.06 13.72
C LEU A 288 7.34 -21.43 13.62
N GLN A 289 6.54 -22.41 13.18
CA GLN A 289 7.02 -23.71 12.75
C GLN A 289 7.04 -23.76 11.23
N ILE A 290 8.21 -23.94 10.63
CA ILE A 290 8.40 -24.06 9.18
C ILE A 290 8.86 -25.48 8.91
N ASP A 291 8.08 -26.22 8.13
CA ASP A 291 8.29 -27.64 7.83
C ASP A 291 8.50 -28.52 9.10
N GLY A 292 7.80 -28.16 10.18
CA GLY A 292 7.85 -28.87 11.47
C GLY A 292 9.03 -28.51 12.37
N VAL A 293 9.88 -27.56 11.95
CA VAL A 293 11.00 -27.04 12.76
C VAL A 293 10.62 -25.67 13.31
N SER A 294 10.87 -25.42 14.60
CA SER A 294 10.67 -24.13 15.23
C SER A 294 11.76 -23.13 14.84
N TYR A 295 11.38 -21.91 14.50
CA TYR A 295 12.31 -20.83 14.13
C TYR A 295 12.18 -19.61 15.03
N LYS A 296 13.33 -19.05 15.41
CA LYS A 296 13.45 -17.68 15.93
C LYS A 296 13.58 -16.68 14.78
N PRO A 297 13.12 -15.44 14.94
CA PRO A 297 13.29 -14.42 13.91
C PRO A 297 14.78 -14.04 13.77
N ASP A 298 15.29 -14.01 12.54
CA ASP A 298 16.63 -13.51 12.21
C ASP A 298 16.73 -11.99 12.37
N SER A 299 15.60 -11.28 12.17
CA SER A 299 15.51 -9.85 12.46
C SER A 299 14.09 -9.42 12.80
N ILE A 300 14.00 -8.40 13.65
CA ILE A 300 12.74 -7.78 14.07
C ILE A 300 12.81 -6.28 13.79
N ARG A 301 11.80 -5.77 13.11
CA ARG A 301 11.61 -4.34 12.89
C ARG A 301 10.31 -3.89 13.53
N VAL A 302 10.35 -2.74 14.19
CA VAL A 302 9.18 -2.12 14.83
C VAL A 302 9.02 -0.72 14.28
N GLU A 303 7.87 -0.43 13.71
CA GLU A 303 7.56 0.82 13.03
C GLU A 303 6.26 1.41 13.58
N PHE A 304 6.17 2.75 13.66
CA PHE A 304 4.93 3.44 13.94
C PHE A 304 4.23 3.75 12.62
N LEU A 305 2.93 3.51 12.58
CA LEU A 305 2.08 3.69 11.42
C LEU A 305 0.85 4.52 11.75
N HIS A 306 0.34 5.19 10.73
CA HIS A 306 -0.95 5.86 10.77
C HIS A 306 -1.84 5.34 9.64
N ALA A 307 -3.09 5.03 9.97
CA ALA A 307 -4.09 4.66 8.98
C ALA A 307 -4.61 5.91 8.28
N THR A 308 -4.30 6.03 7.00
CA THR A 308 -4.77 7.10 6.12
C THR A 308 -5.91 6.61 5.23
N LEU A 309 -6.53 7.56 4.54
CA LEU A 309 -7.53 7.32 3.50
C LEU A 309 -7.03 6.53 2.30
N SER A 310 -5.72 6.42 2.12
CA SER A 310 -5.06 5.70 1.01
C SER A 310 -4.29 4.46 1.47
N GLY A 311 -4.48 4.03 2.73
CA GLY A 311 -3.77 2.88 3.29
C GLY A 311 -2.91 3.24 4.51
N LEU A 312 -1.95 2.40 4.84
CA LEU A 312 -1.08 2.58 6.00
C LEU A 312 0.18 3.35 5.62
N ARG A 313 0.56 4.34 6.43
CA ARG A 313 1.78 5.14 6.24
C ARG A 313 2.69 4.99 7.45
N VAL A 314 3.96 4.66 7.20
CA VAL A 314 5.01 4.68 8.23
C VAL A 314 5.35 6.12 8.61
N LEU A 315 5.46 6.37 9.91
CA LEU A 315 5.77 7.68 10.48
C LEU A 315 7.25 7.76 10.83
N GLU A 316 7.90 8.84 10.40
CA GLU A 316 9.26 9.19 10.84
C GLU A 316 9.25 9.80 12.25
N ASN A 317 8.20 10.56 12.58
CA ASN A 317 7.97 11.11 13.91
C ASN A 317 6.57 10.73 14.41
N ALA A 318 6.50 9.77 15.33
CA ALA A 318 5.25 9.29 15.91
C ALA A 318 4.57 10.32 16.83
N SER A 319 5.35 11.22 17.44
CA SER A 319 4.86 12.27 18.36
C SER A 319 4.04 13.36 17.65
N ALA A 320 4.12 13.43 16.32
CA ALA A 320 3.35 14.39 15.52
C ALA A 320 1.88 13.97 15.30
N VAL A 321 1.50 12.76 15.72
CA VAL A 321 0.17 12.19 15.51
C VAL A 321 -0.42 11.78 16.85
N ASP A 322 -1.74 11.87 16.97
CA ASP A 322 -2.46 11.48 18.17
C ASP A 322 -2.35 9.97 18.44
N GLU A 323 -2.01 9.62 19.68
CA GLU A 323 -1.77 8.24 20.13
C GLU A 323 -2.94 7.29 19.83
N SER A 324 -4.18 7.77 19.89
CA SER A 324 -5.38 6.95 19.62
C SER A 324 -5.45 6.44 18.17
N SER A 325 -4.77 7.11 17.25
CA SER A 325 -4.71 6.76 15.82
C SER A 325 -3.41 6.09 15.41
N LEU A 326 -2.46 5.94 16.34
CA LEU A 326 -1.18 5.29 16.10
C LEU A 326 -1.33 3.77 16.11
N LEU A 327 -0.72 3.15 15.12
CA LEU A 327 -0.55 1.71 15.01
C LEU A 327 0.94 1.38 15.15
N ILE A 328 1.24 0.23 15.72
CA ILE A 328 2.57 -0.35 15.77
C ILE A 328 2.59 -1.56 14.86
N GLY A 329 3.49 -1.51 13.88
CA GLY A 329 3.81 -2.61 13.02
C GLY A 329 5.05 -3.33 13.52
N VAL A 330 4.94 -4.63 13.75
CA VAL A 330 6.07 -5.51 14.06
C VAL A 330 6.30 -6.42 12.86
N SER A 331 7.51 -6.45 12.32
CA SER A 331 7.91 -7.32 11.21
C SER A 331 9.01 -8.26 11.68
N GLN A 332 8.68 -9.54 11.77
CA GLN A 332 9.59 -10.65 12.09
C GLN A 332 10.01 -11.33 10.78
N LYS A 333 11.33 -11.48 10.55
CA LYS A 333 11.88 -12.08 9.33
C LYS A 333 12.62 -13.38 9.67
N TYR A 334 12.41 -14.40 8.84
CA TYR A 334 13.01 -15.71 8.95
C TYR A 334 13.64 -16.09 7.60
N TYR A 335 14.94 -16.32 7.56
CA TYR A 335 15.65 -16.82 6.39
C TYR A 335 15.43 -18.32 6.25
N ILE A 336 15.17 -18.76 5.02
CA ILE A 336 14.95 -20.16 4.69
C ILE A 336 15.75 -20.50 3.43
N GLU A 337 16.15 -21.76 3.31
CA GLU A 337 16.96 -22.20 2.16
C GLU A 337 16.15 -22.37 0.88
N LYS A 338 14.86 -22.67 1.00
CA LYS A 338 13.93 -22.95 -0.10
C LYS A 338 12.50 -22.66 0.29
N LEU A 339 11.61 -22.55 -0.70
CA LEU A 339 10.19 -22.39 -0.44
C LEU A 339 9.67 -23.57 0.44
N PRO A 340 9.00 -23.29 1.57
CA PRO A 340 8.60 -24.34 2.49
C PRO A 340 7.44 -25.16 1.91
N GLN A 341 7.11 -26.27 2.56
CA GLN A 341 5.90 -27.04 2.28
C GLN A 341 4.78 -26.68 3.23
N LYS A 342 5.10 -26.35 4.48
CA LYS A 342 4.12 -26.01 5.51
C LYS A 342 4.66 -24.99 6.50
N ILE A 343 3.79 -24.09 6.92
CA ILE A 343 4.04 -23.15 8.01
C ILE A 343 2.85 -23.24 8.96
N ASP A 344 3.13 -23.41 10.25
CA ASP A 344 2.12 -23.41 11.31
C ASP A 344 2.51 -22.37 12.38
N SER A 345 1.52 -21.66 12.89
CA SER A 345 1.66 -20.71 13.99
C SER A 345 0.36 -20.60 14.77
N ARG A 346 0.46 -20.00 15.96
CA ARG A 346 -0.67 -19.78 16.85
C ARG A 346 -0.58 -18.40 17.47
N TRP A 347 -1.63 -17.61 17.29
CA TRP A 347 -1.73 -16.32 17.95
C TRP A 347 -2.17 -16.50 19.40
N GLN A 348 -1.55 -15.80 20.34
CA GLN A 348 -1.83 -15.99 21.77
C GLN A 348 -2.63 -14.85 22.40
N TYR A 349 -2.71 -13.70 21.73
CA TYR A 349 -3.27 -12.50 22.32
C TYR A 349 -4.71 -12.23 21.88
N PHE A 350 -5.63 -12.43 22.82
CA PHE A 350 -7.03 -12.06 22.71
C PHE A 350 -7.44 -11.34 23.99
N ASN A 351 -8.24 -10.28 23.86
CA ASN A 351 -8.82 -9.58 25.01
C ASN A 351 -10.32 -9.37 24.79
N GLN A 352 -11.00 -8.72 25.73
CA GLN A 352 -12.45 -8.50 25.67
C GLN A 352 -12.91 -7.70 24.43
N ARG A 353 -12.00 -7.02 23.74
CA ARG A 353 -12.30 -6.17 22.58
C ARG A 353 -11.70 -6.70 21.28
N VAL A 354 -10.68 -7.56 21.37
CA VAL A 354 -10.04 -8.28 20.27
C VAL A 354 -10.46 -9.74 20.32
N GLU A 355 -11.70 -10.02 19.89
CA GLU A 355 -12.21 -11.39 19.86
C GLU A 355 -11.78 -12.16 18.60
N ARG A 356 -11.63 -11.45 17.47
CA ARG A 356 -11.25 -12.02 16.17
C ARG A 356 -10.38 -11.06 15.38
N MET A 357 -9.52 -11.61 14.53
CA MET A 357 -8.60 -10.84 13.70
C MET A 357 -8.41 -11.51 12.33
N PRO A 358 -8.19 -10.73 11.27
CA PRO A 358 -7.84 -11.28 9.98
C PRO A 358 -6.37 -11.69 9.94
N VAL A 359 -6.11 -12.79 9.24
CA VAL A 359 -4.78 -13.21 8.83
C VAL A 359 -4.74 -13.21 7.31
N ILE A 360 -3.79 -12.49 6.73
CA ILE A 360 -3.57 -12.45 5.28
C ILE A 360 -2.24 -13.13 4.99
N VAL A 361 -2.31 -14.27 4.32
CA VAL A 361 -1.14 -15.05 3.92
C VAL A 361 -0.88 -14.79 2.44
N THR A 362 0.32 -14.35 2.07
CA THR A 362 0.68 -14.03 0.68
C THR A 362 1.85 -14.89 0.23
N ASP A 363 1.63 -15.71 -0.79
CA ASP A 363 2.68 -16.48 -1.46
C ASP A 363 2.92 -15.99 -2.91
N GLU A 364 3.59 -16.80 -3.73
CA GLU A 364 3.84 -16.53 -5.16
C GLU A 364 2.56 -16.51 -6.02
N ALA A 365 1.47 -17.14 -5.58
CA ALA A 365 0.18 -17.11 -6.27
C ALA A 365 -0.70 -15.93 -5.82
N GLY A 366 -0.45 -15.35 -4.65
CA GLY A 366 -1.11 -14.14 -4.16
C GLY A 366 -1.67 -14.26 -2.74
N PRO A 367 -2.50 -13.29 -2.32
CA PRO A 367 -3.02 -13.24 -0.96
C PRO A 367 -4.20 -14.20 -0.74
N LEU A 368 -4.19 -14.87 0.41
CA LEU A 368 -5.23 -15.71 0.97
C LEU A 368 -5.65 -15.12 2.32
N GLN A 369 -6.92 -14.81 2.48
CA GLN A 369 -7.45 -14.23 3.71
C GLN A 369 -8.21 -15.26 4.54
N SER A 370 -7.93 -15.28 5.83
CA SER A 370 -8.67 -16.03 6.85
C SER A 370 -8.97 -15.15 8.07
N LEU A 371 -9.77 -15.69 8.99
CA LEU A 371 -10.08 -15.06 10.28
C LEU A 371 -9.77 -16.09 11.36
N ILE A 372 -9.08 -15.65 12.42
CA ILE A 372 -8.84 -16.45 13.62
C ILE A 372 -9.50 -15.81 14.83
N ASP A 373 -9.77 -16.61 15.85
CA ASP A 373 -10.36 -16.17 17.11
C ASP A 373 -9.79 -16.95 18.30
N LYS A 374 -10.24 -16.63 19.52
CA LYS A 374 -9.74 -17.27 20.74
C LYS A 374 -9.98 -18.79 20.79
N ASP A 375 -10.99 -19.28 20.09
CA ASP A 375 -11.40 -20.69 20.10
C ASP A 375 -10.68 -21.45 18.98
N ASP A 376 -10.34 -20.77 17.88
CA ASP A 376 -9.48 -21.24 16.78
C ASP A 376 -8.34 -20.23 16.47
N PRO A 377 -7.27 -20.22 17.28
CA PRO A 377 -6.18 -19.23 17.19
C PRO A 377 -5.06 -19.62 16.21
N GLU A 378 -5.19 -20.76 15.55
CA GLU A 378 -4.15 -21.32 14.69
C GLU A 378 -4.24 -20.71 13.28
N PHE A 379 -3.07 -20.41 12.71
CA PHE A 379 -2.97 -19.94 11.34
C PHE A 379 -1.69 -20.45 10.71
N GLY A 380 -1.63 -20.43 9.38
CA GLY A 380 -0.48 -20.98 8.69
C GLY A 380 -0.64 -20.96 7.19
N TRP A 381 0.23 -21.70 6.53
CA TRP A 381 0.26 -21.84 5.08
C TRP A 381 0.66 -23.26 4.70
N GLN A 382 0.09 -23.75 3.60
CA GLN A 382 0.44 -25.03 3.00
C GLN A 382 0.71 -24.81 1.51
N ASN A 383 1.81 -25.36 1.02
CA ASN A 383 2.19 -25.23 -0.37
C ASN A 383 1.24 -26.03 -1.28
N PHE A 384 0.45 -25.31 -2.08
CA PHE A 384 -0.41 -25.88 -3.13
C PHE A 384 0.03 -25.44 -4.54
N LEU A 385 1.22 -24.85 -4.69
CA LEU A 385 1.71 -24.37 -5.98
C LEU A 385 2.02 -25.54 -6.92
N LYS A 386 1.26 -25.64 -8.01
CA LYS A 386 1.42 -26.72 -9.00
C LYS A 386 2.46 -26.42 -10.09
N LYS A 387 2.79 -25.14 -10.29
CA LYS A 387 3.63 -24.65 -11.40
C LYS A 387 4.84 -23.86 -10.91
N TYR A 388 5.23 -24.04 -9.66
CA TYR A 388 6.39 -23.33 -9.10
C TYR A 388 7.68 -24.09 -9.41
N SER A 389 8.68 -23.37 -9.91
CA SER A 389 10.05 -23.84 -10.04
C SER A 389 10.97 -22.83 -9.37
N GLU A 390 11.87 -23.34 -8.51
CA GLU A 390 12.90 -22.52 -7.88
C GLU A 390 13.71 -21.78 -8.95
N PRO A 391 13.84 -20.45 -8.86
CA PRO A 391 14.70 -19.70 -9.76
C PRO A 391 16.16 -20.11 -9.54
N VAL A 392 16.83 -20.47 -10.63
CA VAL A 392 18.22 -20.94 -10.62
C VAL A 392 19.05 -20.09 -11.57
N ILE A 393 20.28 -19.80 -11.15
CA ILE A 393 21.27 -19.12 -11.99
C ILE A 393 21.63 -20.05 -13.16
N GLN A 394 21.69 -19.46 -14.36
CA GLN A 394 22.07 -20.19 -15.57
C GLN A 394 23.36 -19.60 -16.15
N PRO A 395 24.34 -20.43 -16.57
CA PRO A 395 25.52 -19.94 -17.26
C PRO A 395 25.15 -19.09 -18.49
N VAL A 396 25.67 -17.87 -18.58
CA VAL A 396 25.44 -16.98 -19.74
C VAL A 396 26.45 -17.29 -20.82
N ILE A 397 26.13 -18.27 -21.67
CA ILE A 397 27.01 -18.73 -22.75
C ILE A 397 26.53 -18.12 -24.06
N VAL A 398 27.28 -17.13 -24.56
CA VAL A 398 27.04 -16.51 -25.87
C VAL A 398 28.34 -16.55 -26.66
N GLU A 399 28.33 -17.32 -27.75
CA GLU A 399 29.48 -17.48 -28.63
C GLU A 399 29.78 -16.16 -29.35
N THR A 400 30.91 -15.55 -29.01
CA THR A 400 31.46 -14.38 -29.72
C THR A 400 32.71 -14.76 -30.50
N GLY A 401 33.01 -13.97 -31.54
CA GLY A 401 34.16 -14.19 -32.40
C GLY A 401 34.10 -15.51 -33.19
N TRP A 402 35.27 -16.03 -33.55
CA TRP A 402 35.37 -17.21 -34.42
C TRP A 402 35.56 -18.47 -33.59
N ASN A 403 34.61 -19.38 -33.71
CA ASN A 403 34.62 -20.68 -33.05
C ASN A 403 34.72 -21.78 -34.10
N ILE A 404 35.66 -22.71 -33.91
CA ILE A 404 35.85 -23.88 -34.79
C ILE A 404 35.53 -25.13 -33.98
N ASP A 405 34.71 -26.01 -34.54
CA ASP A 405 34.48 -27.33 -33.96
C ASP A 405 35.62 -28.27 -34.34
N ILE A 406 36.41 -28.68 -33.35
CA ILE A 406 37.55 -29.57 -33.54
C ILE A 406 37.09 -30.99 -33.15
N PRO A 407 37.13 -31.98 -34.05
CA PRO A 407 36.75 -33.36 -33.74
C PRO A 407 37.44 -33.87 -32.48
N TYR A 408 36.69 -34.54 -31.60
CA TYR A 408 37.13 -35.04 -30.29
C TYR A 408 37.49 -33.98 -29.22
N PHE A 409 37.63 -32.71 -29.59
CA PHE A 409 37.97 -31.59 -28.68
C PHE A 409 36.86 -30.55 -28.52
N GLY A 410 35.79 -30.66 -29.33
CA GLY A 410 34.63 -29.78 -29.32
C GLY A 410 34.91 -28.39 -29.90
N LYS A 411 33.95 -27.48 -29.74
CA LYS A 411 34.08 -26.07 -30.14
C LYS A 411 35.21 -25.38 -29.37
N LYS A 412 36.13 -24.76 -30.10
CA LYS A 412 37.22 -23.92 -29.57
C LYS A 412 37.13 -22.52 -30.18
N LYS A 413 37.24 -21.50 -29.33
CA LYS A 413 37.37 -20.10 -29.76
C LYS A 413 38.79 -19.86 -30.26
N ILE A 414 38.91 -19.41 -31.51
CA ILE A 414 40.20 -19.17 -32.18
C ILE A 414 40.48 -17.66 -32.32
N VAL A 415 39.42 -16.84 -32.42
CA VAL A 415 39.54 -15.38 -32.45
C VAL A 415 38.47 -14.79 -31.55
N SER A 416 38.89 -14.04 -30.53
CA SER A 416 38.00 -13.24 -29.69
C SER A 416 37.56 -11.98 -30.43
N GLN A 417 36.28 -11.66 -30.38
CA GLN A 417 35.72 -10.41 -30.90
C GLN A 417 34.67 -9.90 -29.93
N ILE A 418 34.48 -8.57 -29.91
CA ILE A 418 33.37 -7.98 -29.19
C ILE A 418 32.03 -8.51 -29.71
N PRO A 419 31.02 -8.68 -28.84
CA PRO A 419 29.70 -9.07 -29.28
C PRO A 419 29.09 -8.02 -30.20
N ASP A 420 28.34 -8.47 -31.20
CA ASP A 420 27.41 -7.62 -31.92
C ASP A 420 26.23 -7.19 -31.03
N GLN A 421 25.34 -6.36 -31.56
CA GLN A 421 24.22 -5.81 -30.79
C GLN A 421 23.26 -6.89 -30.25
N GLN A 422 23.02 -7.97 -31.00
CA GLN A 422 22.12 -9.04 -30.57
C GLN A 422 22.80 -9.96 -29.55
N GLN A 423 24.08 -10.28 -29.78
CA GLN A 423 24.90 -11.03 -28.82
C GLN A 423 25.01 -10.26 -27.50
N ALA A 424 25.28 -8.96 -27.56
CA ALA A 424 25.37 -8.10 -26.37
C ALA A 424 24.05 -8.04 -25.61
N LEU A 425 22.91 -7.94 -26.32
CA LEU A 425 21.59 -7.99 -25.69
C LEU A 425 21.38 -9.32 -24.96
N ASN A 426 21.66 -10.45 -25.61
CA ASN A 426 21.52 -11.78 -24.99
C ASN A 426 22.42 -11.95 -23.75
N ILE A 427 23.65 -11.41 -23.80
CA ILE A 427 24.58 -11.42 -22.66
C ILE A 427 24.02 -10.59 -21.52
N VAL A 428 23.59 -9.35 -21.80
CA VAL A 428 23.03 -8.43 -20.80
C VAL A 428 21.78 -9.01 -20.17
N ASP A 429 20.85 -9.53 -20.95
CA ASP A 429 19.60 -10.12 -20.46
C ASP A 429 19.90 -11.28 -19.51
N GLY A 430 20.80 -12.20 -19.89
CA GLY A 430 21.21 -13.32 -19.04
C GLY A 430 21.88 -12.89 -17.74
N VAL A 431 22.79 -11.91 -17.79
CA VAL A 431 23.50 -11.42 -16.59
C VAL A 431 22.57 -10.65 -15.65
N LEU A 432 21.66 -9.83 -16.19
CA LEU A 432 20.67 -9.12 -15.39
C LEU A 432 19.67 -10.09 -14.76
N GLU A 433 19.23 -11.12 -15.48
CA GLU A 433 18.34 -12.14 -14.93
C GLU A 433 19.03 -12.95 -13.83
N ASN A 434 20.28 -13.35 -14.03
CA ASN A 434 21.08 -14.01 -12.98
C ASN A 434 21.27 -13.11 -11.75
N SER A 435 21.49 -11.81 -11.97
CA SER A 435 21.56 -10.83 -10.87
C SER A 435 20.23 -10.76 -10.14
N ARG A 436 19.10 -10.71 -10.85
CA ARG A 436 17.75 -10.75 -10.26
C ARG A 436 17.54 -12.00 -9.41
N VAL A 437 17.91 -13.17 -9.95
CA VAL A 437 17.82 -14.46 -9.25
C VAL A 437 18.71 -14.48 -8.00
N ALA A 438 19.93 -13.93 -8.07
CA ALA A 438 20.81 -13.81 -6.91
C ALA A 438 20.16 -12.99 -5.79
N PHE A 439 19.49 -11.88 -6.12
CA PHE A 439 18.78 -11.02 -5.14
C PHE A 439 17.46 -11.61 -4.60
N ILE A 440 17.07 -12.82 -5.02
CA ILE A 440 16.07 -13.61 -4.30
C ILE A 440 16.64 -14.05 -2.95
N GLU A 441 17.95 -14.32 -2.87
CA GLU A 441 18.64 -14.58 -1.62
C GLU A 441 18.60 -13.34 -0.72
N LYS A 442 18.10 -13.52 0.50
CA LYS A 442 17.89 -12.43 1.47
C LYS A 442 18.89 -12.48 2.60
N GLU A 443 19.51 -13.64 2.86
CA GLU A 443 20.54 -13.79 3.87
C GLU A 443 21.87 -13.20 3.34
N PRO A 444 22.48 -12.21 4.04
CA PRO A 444 23.60 -11.46 3.47
C PRO A 444 24.81 -12.30 3.06
N ASN A 445 25.16 -13.35 3.81
CA ASN A 445 26.33 -14.17 3.49
C ASN A 445 26.08 -15.06 2.28
N ASN A 446 24.90 -15.68 2.21
CA ASN A 446 24.47 -16.45 1.04
C ASN A 446 24.37 -15.58 -0.20
N LEU A 447 23.88 -14.33 -0.09
CA LEU A 447 23.81 -13.42 -1.24
C LEU A 447 25.21 -13.15 -1.82
N VAL A 448 26.21 -12.90 -0.97
CA VAL A 448 27.61 -12.71 -1.41
C VAL A 448 28.12 -13.98 -2.11
N ARG A 449 27.85 -15.16 -1.55
CA ARG A 449 28.24 -16.45 -2.15
C ARG A 449 27.59 -16.64 -3.52
N VAL A 450 26.29 -16.43 -3.64
CA VAL A 450 25.53 -16.61 -4.89
C VAL A 450 25.98 -15.59 -5.94
N LEU A 451 26.21 -14.33 -5.55
CA LEU A 451 26.74 -13.31 -6.46
C LEU A 451 28.12 -13.69 -7.01
N SER A 452 28.97 -14.33 -6.20
CA SER A 452 30.32 -14.75 -6.63
C SER A 452 30.33 -15.74 -7.82
N GLU A 453 29.21 -16.43 -8.06
CA GLU A 453 29.07 -17.34 -9.21
C GLU A 453 28.84 -16.58 -10.53
N ILE A 454 28.36 -15.33 -10.47
CA ILE A 454 27.94 -14.55 -11.65
C ILE A 454 28.75 -13.27 -11.86
N VAL A 455 29.53 -12.85 -10.85
CA VAL A 455 30.40 -11.68 -10.94
C VAL A 455 31.88 -12.08 -11.03
N SER A 456 32.67 -11.25 -11.67
CA SER A 456 34.13 -11.37 -11.74
C SER A 456 34.74 -9.99 -11.47
N THR A 457 34.75 -9.59 -10.20
CA THR A 457 35.12 -8.22 -9.80
C THR A 457 36.18 -8.22 -8.70
N ASP A 458 37.06 -7.21 -8.75
CA ASP A 458 38.05 -6.96 -7.71
C ASP A 458 37.42 -6.24 -6.49
N ASN A 459 36.18 -5.75 -6.60
CA ASN A 459 35.47 -5.05 -5.53
C ASN A 459 34.00 -5.52 -5.39
N PRO A 460 33.77 -6.73 -4.83
CA PRO A 460 32.44 -7.34 -4.75
C PRO A 460 31.46 -6.54 -3.89
N MET A 461 31.94 -5.88 -2.84
CA MET A 461 31.08 -5.08 -1.96
C MET A 461 30.53 -3.83 -2.67
N LEU A 462 31.36 -3.15 -3.47
CA LEU A 462 30.90 -2.00 -4.25
C LEU A 462 29.87 -2.42 -5.30
N LEU A 463 30.16 -3.50 -6.03
CA LEU A 463 29.25 -4.04 -7.04
C LEU A 463 27.91 -4.46 -6.42
N GLN A 464 27.92 -5.14 -5.28
CA GLN A 464 26.71 -5.51 -4.55
C GLN A 464 25.89 -4.27 -4.16
N LYS A 465 26.55 -3.19 -3.68
CA LYS A 465 25.89 -1.95 -3.31
C LYS A 465 25.24 -1.26 -4.51
N GLU A 466 25.90 -1.22 -5.66
CA GLU A 466 25.35 -0.66 -6.90
C GLU A 466 24.18 -1.50 -7.43
N LEU A 467 24.31 -2.82 -7.42
CA LEU A 467 23.22 -3.74 -7.75
C LEU A 467 22.01 -3.53 -6.83
N ALA A 468 22.24 -3.40 -5.51
CA ALA A 468 21.17 -3.22 -4.55
C ALA A 468 20.29 -1.98 -4.80
N LYS A 469 20.83 -0.93 -5.45
CA LYS A 469 20.03 0.26 -5.84
C LYS A 469 18.88 -0.09 -6.79
N LEU A 470 19.08 -1.09 -7.65
CA LEU A 470 18.08 -1.56 -8.60
C LEU A 470 17.30 -2.76 -8.08
N PHE A 471 17.98 -3.74 -7.48
CA PHE A 471 17.42 -5.04 -7.12
C PHE A 471 16.83 -5.12 -5.71
N SER A 472 17.16 -4.18 -4.84
CA SER A 472 16.63 -4.09 -3.46
C SER A 472 16.35 -2.65 -3.04
N PRO A 473 15.54 -1.90 -3.81
CA PRO A 473 15.23 -0.52 -3.50
C PRO A 473 14.41 -0.44 -2.22
N LYS A 474 14.70 0.56 -1.38
CA LYS A 474 13.84 0.89 -0.24
C LYS A 474 12.57 1.54 -0.78
N VAL A 475 11.41 1.06 -0.33
CA VAL A 475 10.11 1.61 -0.76
C VAL A 475 9.44 2.43 0.36
N THR A 476 8.40 3.16 -0.02
CA THR A 476 7.54 3.88 0.92
C THR A 476 6.85 2.87 1.84
N GLY A 477 7.11 2.91 3.15
CA GLY A 477 6.58 1.91 4.09
C GLY A 477 7.63 1.00 4.73
N GLY A 478 8.92 1.26 4.49
CA GLY A 478 10.03 0.61 5.20
C GLY A 478 10.39 -0.78 4.67
N ALA A 479 9.60 -1.34 3.76
CA ALA A 479 9.91 -2.60 3.09
C ALA A 479 11.04 -2.47 2.06
N VAL A 480 11.56 -3.63 1.66
CA VAL A 480 12.56 -3.73 0.58
C VAL A 480 11.85 -4.29 -0.64
N GLY A 481 11.89 -3.56 -1.74
CA GLY A 481 11.35 -4.02 -3.02
C GLY A 481 12.25 -5.07 -3.67
N ALA A 482 11.69 -5.84 -4.59
CA ALA A 482 12.42 -6.78 -5.42
C ALA A 482 11.99 -6.61 -6.87
N VAL A 483 12.97 -6.64 -7.78
CA VAL A 483 12.72 -6.64 -9.22
C VAL A 483 12.06 -7.96 -9.61
N GLN A 484 10.86 -7.88 -10.18
CA GLN A 484 10.09 -9.02 -10.64
C GLN A 484 10.47 -9.41 -12.07
N LEU A 485 10.56 -8.41 -12.93
CA LEU A 485 10.76 -8.61 -14.36
C LEU A 485 11.40 -7.38 -14.99
N PHE A 486 12.30 -7.62 -15.95
CA PHE A 486 12.81 -6.63 -16.87
C PHE A 486 12.02 -6.60 -18.17
N LYS A 487 11.84 -5.41 -18.74
CA LYS A 487 11.13 -5.18 -20.00
C LYS A 487 11.89 -4.19 -20.87
N ASP A 488 11.69 -4.33 -22.18
CA ASP A 488 12.17 -3.37 -23.19
C ASP A 488 13.66 -3.02 -23.10
N ILE A 489 14.50 -3.99 -22.71
CA ILE A 489 15.96 -3.79 -22.64
C ILE A 489 16.50 -3.50 -24.04
N LYS A 490 17.28 -2.44 -24.15
CA LYS A 490 17.94 -1.99 -25.39
C LYS A 490 19.38 -1.64 -25.12
N ILE A 491 20.25 -2.10 -26.01
CA ILE A 491 21.64 -1.65 -26.08
C ILE A 491 21.68 -0.26 -26.72
N VAL A 492 22.16 0.73 -25.95
CA VAL A 492 22.38 2.10 -26.40
C VAL A 492 23.76 2.25 -27.03
N ASN A 493 24.77 1.63 -26.42
CA ASN A 493 26.14 1.68 -26.90
C ASN A 493 26.93 0.44 -26.44
N ILE A 494 27.91 0.01 -27.25
CA ILE A 494 28.86 -1.05 -26.94
C ILE A 494 30.26 -0.50 -27.20
N ARG A 495 31.17 -0.66 -26.25
CA ARG A 495 32.59 -0.37 -26.43
C ARG A 495 33.42 -1.55 -25.94
N GLN A 496 34.50 -1.86 -26.66
CA GLN A 496 35.49 -2.81 -26.18
C GLN A 496 36.22 -2.22 -24.97
N LEU A 497 36.55 -3.06 -23.99
CA LEU A 497 37.44 -2.73 -22.88
C LEU A 497 38.89 -3.14 -23.23
N ASP A 498 39.77 -3.24 -22.24
CA ASP A 498 41.20 -3.50 -22.45
C ASP A 498 41.49 -4.84 -23.14
N LYS A 499 40.59 -5.81 -23.02
CA LYS A 499 40.72 -7.15 -23.61
C LYS A 499 39.58 -7.45 -24.60
N PRO A 500 39.83 -8.23 -25.66
CA PRO A 500 38.78 -8.67 -26.61
C PRO A 500 37.65 -9.47 -25.96
N GLU A 501 37.94 -10.15 -24.84
CA GLU A 501 36.97 -10.92 -24.03
C GLU A 501 36.17 -10.03 -23.07
N SER A 502 36.28 -8.71 -23.18
CA SER A 502 35.62 -7.76 -22.29
C SER A 502 35.01 -6.59 -23.07
N PHE A 503 33.81 -6.21 -22.69
CA PHE A 503 33.11 -5.08 -23.28
C PHE A 503 32.28 -4.35 -22.24
N SER A 504 31.96 -3.11 -22.56
CA SER A 504 31.11 -2.24 -21.76
C SER A 504 29.88 -1.89 -22.58
N ALA A 505 28.71 -2.10 -21.98
CA ALA A 505 27.41 -1.84 -22.58
C ALA A 505 26.66 -0.76 -21.81
N THR A 506 26.28 0.31 -22.51
CA THR A 506 25.26 1.22 -22.00
C THR A 506 23.91 0.70 -22.43
N ILE A 507 23.01 0.52 -21.47
CA ILE A 507 21.67 -0.03 -21.72
C ILE A 507 20.59 0.87 -21.16
N SER A 508 19.39 0.74 -21.72
CA SER A 508 18.17 1.34 -21.19
C SER A 508 17.05 0.32 -21.20
N GLY A 509 16.12 0.40 -20.25
CA GLY A 509 14.97 -0.50 -20.16
C GLY A 509 14.01 -0.07 -19.06
N SER A 510 13.02 -0.91 -18.78
CA SER A 510 12.18 -0.78 -17.60
C SER A 510 12.18 -2.04 -16.74
N ALA A 511 11.88 -1.87 -15.46
CA ALA A 511 11.75 -2.96 -14.51
C ALA A 511 10.49 -2.76 -13.67
N THR A 512 9.84 -3.87 -13.33
CA THR A 512 8.75 -3.89 -12.34
C THR A 512 9.34 -4.23 -10.98
N ILE A 513 9.16 -3.35 -10.00
CA ILE A 513 9.56 -3.54 -8.61
C ILE A 513 8.29 -3.81 -7.79
N ASN A 514 8.31 -4.86 -6.98
CA ASN A 514 7.27 -5.12 -5.99
C ASN A 514 7.85 -5.08 -4.59
N ALA A 515 7.15 -4.44 -3.67
CA ALA A 515 7.40 -4.53 -2.25
C ALA A 515 6.11 -4.89 -1.52
N LYS A 516 6.16 -5.93 -0.69
CA LYS A 516 5.01 -6.37 0.09
C LYS A 516 5.15 -5.83 1.52
N HIS A 517 4.12 -5.23 2.09
CA HIS A 517 4.08 -4.87 3.52
C HIS A 517 2.66 -4.52 3.99
N TRP A 518 2.36 -4.83 5.25
CA TRP A 518 1.08 -4.52 5.91
C TRP A 518 -0.16 -4.96 5.11
N GLY A 519 -0.06 -6.07 4.36
CA GLY A 519 -1.14 -6.60 3.52
C GLY A 519 -1.30 -5.96 2.16
N HIS A 520 -0.36 -5.08 1.78
CA HIS A 520 -0.35 -4.37 0.50
C HIS A 520 0.87 -4.78 -0.34
N VAL A 521 0.74 -4.63 -1.65
CA VAL A 521 1.81 -4.87 -2.61
C VAL A 521 2.06 -3.57 -3.36
N ASP A 522 3.02 -2.79 -2.88
CA ASP A 522 3.51 -1.59 -3.57
C ASP A 522 4.29 -2.02 -4.81
N GLN A 523 3.63 -1.91 -5.97
CA GLN A 523 4.19 -2.23 -7.26
C GLN A 523 4.46 -0.95 -8.06
N ARG A 524 5.69 -0.82 -8.57
CA ARG A 524 6.14 0.34 -9.34
C ARG A 524 6.82 -0.09 -10.62
N GLU A 525 6.63 0.70 -11.67
CA GLU A 525 7.44 0.60 -12.87
C GLU A 525 8.52 1.67 -12.84
N ILE A 526 9.77 1.26 -13.05
CA ILE A 526 10.90 2.17 -13.18
C ILE A 526 11.49 2.06 -14.57
N LYS A 527 11.97 3.19 -15.09
CA LYS A 527 12.89 3.23 -16.23
C LYS A 527 14.29 3.39 -15.70
N PHE A 528 15.23 2.67 -16.30
CA PHE A 528 16.63 2.73 -15.91
C PHE A 528 17.54 2.97 -17.12
N GLN A 529 18.70 3.53 -16.83
CA GLN A 529 19.86 3.52 -17.70
C GLN A 529 21.06 3.02 -16.89
N LEU A 530 21.75 2.01 -17.39
CA LEU A 530 22.87 1.36 -16.70
C LEU A 530 24.10 1.32 -17.62
N LEU A 531 25.28 1.37 -17.02
CA LEU A 531 26.54 1.01 -17.65
C LEU A 531 27.00 -0.31 -17.03
N LEU A 532 27.20 -1.32 -17.87
CA LEU A 532 27.64 -2.66 -17.47
C LEU A 532 28.99 -2.96 -18.09
N ASP A 533 29.96 -3.35 -17.28
CA ASP A 533 31.22 -3.89 -17.76
C ASP A 533 31.19 -5.41 -17.56
N LEU A 534 31.50 -6.13 -18.64
CA LEU A 534 31.27 -7.56 -18.78
C LEU A 534 32.55 -8.23 -19.27
N VAL A 535 32.81 -9.42 -18.76
CA VAL A 535 33.97 -10.23 -19.14
C VAL A 535 33.57 -11.68 -19.37
N GLU A 536 34.19 -12.33 -20.33
CA GLU A 536 34.07 -13.76 -20.54
C GLU A 536 35.17 -14.51 -19.77
N VAL A 537 34.75 -15.41 -18.89
CA VAL A 537 35.63 -16.30 -18.12
C VAL A 537 35.10 -17.72 -18.27
N ASP A 538 35.94 -18.65 -18.71
CA ASP A 538 35.58 -20.06 -18.93
C ASP A 538 34.32 -20.24 -19.82
N ASN A 539 34.26 -19.48 -20.92
CA ASN A 539 33.13 -19.41 -21.87
C ASN A 539 31.80 -18.92 -21.27
N GLN A 540 31.85 -18.24 -20.13
CA GLN A 540 30.67 -17.66 -19.47
C GLN A 540 30.87 -16.16 -19.29
N TRP A 541 29.84 -15.41 -19.65
CA TRP A 541 29.83 -13.97 -19.43
C TRP A 541 29.46 -13.64 -17.98
N ARG A 542 30.25 -12.77 -17.37
CA ARG A 542 30.12 -12.34 -15.98
C ARG A 542 30.17 -10.83 -15.87
N LEU A 543 29.51 -10.30 -14.84
CA LEU A 543 29.52 -8.87 -14.52
C LEU A 543 30.79 -8.51 -13.76
N THR A 544 31.52 -7.49 -14.22
CA THR A 544 32.70 -6.97 -13.51
C THR A 544 32.38 -5.69 -12.75
N GLU A 545 31.59 -4.81 -13.37
CA GLU A 545 31.20 -3.52 -12.79
C GLU A 545 29.81 -3.14 -13.29
N LEU A 546 29.06 -2.44 -12.44
CA LEU A 546 27.78 -1.84 -12.78
C LEU A 546 27.75 -0.42 -12.23
N THR A 547 27.41 0.53 -13.09
CA THR A 547 27.10 1.90 -12.68
C THR A 547 25.66 2.22 -13.05
N VAL A 548 24.89 2.65 -12.05
CA VAL A 548 23.55 3.20 -12.26
C VAL A 548 23.69 4.63 -12.79
N ILE A 549 23.33 4.86 -14.07
CA ILE A 549 23.37 6.20 -14.67
C ILE A 549 22.12 6.99 -14.27
N ASP A 550 20.94 6.38 -14.40
CA ASP A 550 19.66 7.01 -14.10
C ASP A 550 18.62 5.94 -13.72
N ILE A 551 17.77 6.23 -12.73
CA ILE A 551 16.58 5.44 -12.40
C ILE A 551 15.45 6.42 -12.11
N LYS A 552 14.33 6.26 -12.83
CA LYS A 552 13.15 7.13 -12.70
C LYS A 552 11.90 6.29 -12.60
N GLU A 553 11.08 6.61 -11.60
CA GLU A 553 9.74 6.06 -11.49
C GLU A 553 8.84 6.56 -12.62
N VAL A 554 8.11 5.66 -13.25
CA VAL A 554 7.09 5.99 -14.25
C VAL A 554 5.84 6.41 -13.48
N LYS A 555 5.50 7.70 -13.55
CA LYS A 555 4.28 8.25 -12.91
C LYS A 555 3.03 8.00 -13.73
#